data_AF-A0AAW0Y9G7-F1
#
_entry.id   AF-A0AAW0Y9G7-F1
#
_cell.length_a   1.000
_cell.length_b   1.000
_cell.length_c   1.000
_cell.angle_alpha   90.00
_cell.angle_beta   90.00
_cell.angle_gamma   90.00
#
_symmetry.space_group_name_H-M   'P 1'
#
loop_
_entity.id
_entity.type
_entity.pdbx_description
1 polymer ?
#
loop_
_entity_poly.entity_id
_entity_poly.type
_entity_poly.pdbx_seq_one_letter_code
_entity_poly.pdbx_strand_id
1 'polypeptide(L)'
;EEHPLPWHPPICERLGDTVEGIDDIPGIKERHTLTTRNRDPHAVPYLMKYGYQGVEAEIGQRISSAMKRGVGPQWLLYNLAGLYWRVHGNLYNGVECLRRAVATAPDEWRDVPLINIAALLYTAGHIDDALTLTLQAMQVADHEPETNFLLANLYCGKGNLTGAWHHYERVLAASPNHSSALQYLTALACHTRPPHSIRPLPTCQNQGGVEDGVCTTDGGCQDSTGTAPSEEK
;
A
#
# COMPACT_ATOMS: atom_id res chain seq x y z
N GLU A 1 15.22 -3.68 -25.41
CA GLU A 1 16.68 -3.91 -25.35
C GLU A 1 17.03 -4.44 -23.97
N GLU A 2 17.92 -5.42 -23.89
CA GLU A 2 18.52 -5.83 -22.61
C GLU A 2 19.51 -4.76 -22.15
N HIS A 3 19.41 -4.33 -20.90
CA HIS A 3 20.31 -3.31 -20.35
C HIS A 3 21.60 -3.98 -19.85
N PRO A 4 22.79 -3.50 -20.25
CA PRO A 4 24.04 -4.05 -19.74
C PRO A 4 24.16 -3.80 -18.22
N LEU A 5 24.76 -4.76 -17.52
CA LEU A 5 25.06 -4.64 -16.10
C LEU A 5 26.23 -3.65 -15.87
N PRO A 6 26.30 -2.97 -14.72
CA PRO A 6 25.39 -3.04 -13.58
C PRO A 6 24.10 -2.24 -13.78
N TRP A 7 23.00 -2.71 -13.20
CA TRP A 7 21.73 -1.98 -13.17
C TRP A 7 21.71 -0.93 -12.08
N HIS A 8 21.10 0.21 -12.38
CA HIS A 8 20.97 1.34 -11.49
C HIS A 8 19.51 1.62 -11.13
N PRO A 9 19.21 1.99 -9.88
CA PRO A 9 17.86 2.36 -9.49
C PRO A 9 17.44 3.70 -10.15
N PRO A 10 16.13 4.00 -10.19
CA PRO A 10 15.64 5.27 -10.66
C PRO A 10 15.91 6.34 -9.61
N ILE A 11 16.71 7.35 -9.95
CA ILE A 11 17.01 8.48 -9.06
C ILE A 11 16.35 9.72 -9.63
N CYS A 12 15.59 10.40 -8.79
CA CYS A 12 14.98 11.68 -9.08
C CYS A 12 15.79 12.77 -8.38
N GLU A 13 16.28 13.74 -9.15
CA GLU A 13 17.01 14.87 -8.58
C GLU A 13 16.12 15.65 -7.60
N ARG A 14 16.72 16.26 -6.58
CA ARG A 14 15.98 17.08 -5.61
C ARG A 14 15.29 18.25 -6.32
N LEU A 15 13.99 18.42 -6.13
CA LEU A 15 13.31 19.65 -6.54
C LEU A 15 13.70 20.80 -5.59
N GLY A 16 14.21 21.89 -6.16
CA GLY A 16 14.50 23.13 -5.42
C GLY A 16 13.24 23.90 -5.04
N ASP A 17 12.21 23.84 -5.87
CA ASP A 17 10.93 24.50 -5.65
C ASP A 17 10.03 23.70 -4.70
N THR A 18 9.17 24.44 -3.99
CA THR A 18 8.12 23.88 -3.14
C THR A 18 6.97 23.37 -3.99
N VAL A 19 6.52 22.15 -3.73
CA VAL A 19 5.32 21.57 -4.36
C VAL A 19 4.12 21.89 -3.48
N GLU A 20 3.27 22.78 -4.00
CA GLU A 20 2.08 23.27 -3.29
C GLU A 20 1.16 22.12 -2.85
N GLY A 21 0.63 22.21 -1.63
CA GLY A 21 -0.33 21.26 -1.07
C GLY A 21 0.26 19.99 -0.49
N ILE A 22 1.56 19.71 -0.70
CA ILE A 22 2.23 18.53 -0.13
C ILE A 22 3.47 18.86 0.71
N ASP A 23 4.27 19.88 0.36
CA ASP A 23 5.53 20.13 1.08
C ASP A 23 5.36 20.72 2.48
N ASP A 24 4.16 21.21 2.81
CA ASP A 24 3.81 21.69 4.15
C ASP A 24 3.50 20.54 5.13
N ILE A 25 3.29 19.32 4.62
CA ILE A 25 3.00 18.15 5.44
C ILE A 25 4.25 17.74 6.20
N PRO A 26 4.21 17.61 7.55
CA PRO A 26 5.38 17.35 8.38
C PRO A 26 6.28 16.22 7.89
N GLY A 27 5.72 15.04 7.61
CA GLY A 27 6.48 13.88 7.11
C GLY A 27 7.17 14.12 5.76
N ILE A 28 6.61 14.98 4.90
CA ILE A 28 7.23 15.34 3.62
C ILE A 28 8.29 16.43 3.82
N LYS A 29 8.00 17.42 4.66
CA LYS A 29 8.94 18.49 5.00
C LYS A 29 10.22 17.94 5.61
N GLU A 30 10.08 16.95 6.49
CA GLU A 30 11.17 16.28 7.20
C GLU A 30 11.68 15.03 6.49
N ARG A 31 11.30 14.77 5.23
CA ARG A 31 11.66 13.55 4.48
C ARG A 31 13.15 13.16 4.46
N HIS A 32 14.04 14.11 4.69
CA HIS A 32 15.49 13.92 4.75
C HIS A 32 15.95 13.24 6.06
N THR A 33 15.14 13.26 7.11
CA THR A 33 15.38 12.58 8.39
C THR A 33 14.78 11.18 8.43
N LEU A 34 13.89 10.85 7.49
CA LEU A 34 13.21 9.56 7.44
C LEU A 34 14.19 8.43 7.12
N THR A 35 14.09 7.35 7.90
CA THR A 35 15.00 6.21 7.78
C THR A 35 14.51 5.18 6.76
N THR A 36 15.42 4.68 5.93
CA THR A 36 15.18 3.60 4.97
C THR A 36 15.04 2.27 5.70
N ARG A 37 13.82 1.86 6.07
CA ARG A 37 13.62 0.55 6.72
C ARG A 37 12.31 -0.15 6.38
N ASN A 38 11.29 0.57 5.93
CA ASN A 38 9.93 0.03 5.85
C ASN A 38 9.57 -0.30 4.40
N ARG A 39 9.88 -1.52 3.97
CA ARG A 39 9.42 -2.06 2.68
C ARG A 39 7.89 -2.17 2.70
N ASP A 40 7.27 -1.89 1.57
CA ASP A 40 5.85 -2.11 1.34
C ASP A 40 5.62 -3.43 0.57
N PRO A 41 5.24 -4.53 1.25
CA PRO A 41 4.97 -5.79 0.57
C PRO A 41 3.73 -5.75 -0.33
N HIS A 42 2.76 -4.88 -0.03
CA HIS A 42 1.56 -4.72 -0.86
C HIS A 42 1.91 -4.10 -2.21
N ALA A 43 2.94 -3.25 -2.28
CA ALA A 43 3.39 -2.64 -3.52
C ALA A 43 4.12 -3.62 -4.47
N VAL A 44 4.62 -4.77 -3.97
CA VAL A 44 5.45 -5.70 -4.76
C VAL A 44 4.71 -6.22 -6.00
N PRO A 45 3.49 -6.79 -5.92
CA PRO A 45 2.81 -7.31 -7.10
C PRO A 45 2.57 -6.25 -8.19
N TYR A 46 2.29 -5.00 -7.78
CA TYR A 46 2.12 -3.88 -8.73
C TYR A 46 3.42 -3.55 -9.45
N LEU A 47 4.55 -3.53 -8.75
CA LEU A 47 5.86 -3.31 -9.37
C LEU A 47 6.23 -4.45 -10.31
N MET A 48 6.05 -5.70 -9.86
CA MET A 48 6.46 -6.90 -10.61
C MET A 48 5.74 -7.04 -11.96
N LYS A 49 4.54 -6.46 -12.12
CA LYS A 49 3.82 -6.38 -13.41
C LYS A 49 4.61 -5.68 -14.51
N TYR A 50 5.57 -4.82 -14.17
CA TYR A 50 6.40 -4.07 -15.11
C TYR A 50 7.76 -4.73 -15.39
N GLY A 51 8.05 -5.90 -14.80
CA GLY A 51 9.27 -6.67 -15.02
C GLY A 51 9.09 -7.79 -16.05
N TYR A 52 10.17 -8.16 -16.75
CA TYR A 52 10.15 -9.25 -17.73
C TYR A 52 10.66 -10.59 -17.16
N GLN A 53 11.39 -10.56 -16.04
CA GLN A 53 12.03 -11.76 -15.43
C GLN A 53 11.89 -11.82 -13.91
N GLY A 54 10.98 -11.04 -13.32
CA GLY A 54 10.80 -11.05 -11.87
C GLY A 54 11.95 -10.42 -11.08
N VAL A 55 12.84 -9.64 -11.72
CA VAL A 55 13.98 -9.01 -11.04
C VAL A 55 13.71 -7.53 -10.78
N GLU A 56 13.55 -7.16 -9.51
CA GLU A 56 13.25 -5.77 -9.09
C GLU A 56 14.29 -4.77 -9.62
N ALA A 57 15.58 -5.09 -9.55
CA ALA A 57 16.66 -4.22 -10.00
C ALA A 57 16.62 -3.89 -11.51
N GLU A 58 16.16 -4.85 -12.33
CA GLU A 58 15.96 -4.64 -13.77
C GLU A 58 14.89 -3.58 -14.02
N ILE A 59 13.79 -3.65 -13.27
CA ILE A 59 12.69 -2.69 -13.35
C ILE A 59 13.21 -1.29 -13.02
N GLY A 60 14.03 -1.17 -11.98
CA GLY A 60 14.69 0.09 -11.61
C GLY A 60 15.51 0.70 -12.75
N GLN A 61 16.34 -0.11 -13.43
CA GLN A 61 17.13 0.34 -14.57
C GLN A 61 16.27 0.78 -15.76
N ARG A 62 15.19 0.06 -16.04
CA ARG A 62 14.25 0.40 -17.12
C ARG A 62 13.56 1.74 -16.84
N ILE A 63 13.06 1.95 -15.61
CA ILE A 63 12.47 3.22 -15.18
C ILE A 63 13.51 4.36 -15.33
N SER A 64 14.73 4.16 -14.82
CA SER A 64 15.82 5.13 -14.92
C SER A 64 16.12 5.51 -16.37
N SER A 65 16.17 4.53 -17.26
CA SER A 65 16.42 4.74 -18.70
C SER A 65 15.26 5.48 -19.38
N ALA A 66 14.01 5.12 -19.04
CA ALA A 66 12.81 5.75 -19.58
C ALA A 66 12.70 7.22 -19.17
N MET A 67 13.00 7.55 -17.90
CA MET A 67 13.03 8.93 -17.40
C MET A 67 14.07 9.76 -18.15
N LYS A 68 15.31 9.25 -18.24
CA LYS A 68 16.40 9.95 -18.94
C LYS A 68 16.12 10.20 -20.42
N ARG A 69 15.43 9.26 -21.08
CA ARG A 69 15.09 9.35 -22.52
C ARG A 69 13.77 10.07 -22.78
N GLY A 70 13.02 10.47 -21.76
CA GLY A 70 11.75 11.16 -21.98
C GLY A 70 10.63 10.27 -22.52
N VAL A 71 10.64 8.95 -22.23
CA VAL A 71 9.70 8.00 -22.84
C VAL A 71 8.33 8.10 -22.20
N GLY A 72 7.45 8.92 -22.78
CA GLY A 72 6.09 9.13 -22.30
C GLY A 72 5.97 10.19 -21.21
N PRO A 73 4.78 10.33 -20.59
CA PRO A 73 4.52 11.35 -19.58
C PRO A 73 5.45 11.20 -18.38
N GLN A 74 6.24 12.24 -18.09
CA GLN A 74 7.25 12.19 -17.04
C GLN A 74 6.67 11.94 -15.65
N TRP A 75 5.51 12.54 -15.33
CA TRP A 75 4.83 12.34 -14.06
C TRP A 75 4.55 10.86 -13.76
N LEU A 76 4.21 10.07 -14.79
CA LEU A 76 3.93 8.64 -14.66
C LEU A 76 5.21 7.84 -14.39
N LEU A 77 6.32 8.21 -15.05
CA LEU A 77 7.61 7.58 -14.79
C LEU A 77 8.14 7.91 -13.39
N TYR A 78 7.95 9.14 -12.93
CA TYR A 78 8.25 9.55 -11.55
C TYR A 78 7.38 8.82 -10.54
N ASN A 79 6.10 8.62 -10.84
CA ASN A 79 5.20 7.81 -10.03
C ASN A 79 5.68 6.35 -9.93
N LEU A 80 6.07 5.76 -11.06
CA LEU A 80 6.61 4.40 -11.11
C LEU A 80 7.96 4.29 -10.37
N ALA A 81 8.81 5.31 -10.43
CA ALA A 81 10.02 5.40 -9.61
C ALA A 81 9.69 5.46 -8.10
N GLY A 82 8.64 6.19 -7.73
CA GLY A 82 8.09 6.20 -6.37
C GLY A 82 7.65 4.81 -5.91
N LEU A 83 6.90 4.08 -6.75
CA LEU A 83 6.50 2.70 -6.49
C LEU A 83 7.69 1.76 -6.32
N TYR A 84 8.73 1.92 -7.14
CA TYR A 84 9.98 1.16 -6.98
C TYR A 84 10.58 1.38 -5.57
N TRP A 85 10.67 2.64 -5.12
CA TRP A 85 11.23 2.94 -3.80
C TRP A 85 10.32 2.54 -2.64
N ARG A 86 8.99 2.52 -2.81
CA ARG A 86 8.03 1.90 -1.86
C ARG A 86 8.39 0.45 -1.57
N VAL A 87 8.60 -0.33 -2.64
CA VAL A 87 8.99 -1.75 -2.52
C VAL A 87 10.33 -1.92 -1.81
N HIS A 88 11.28 -1.01 -2.05
CA HIS A 88 12.62 -1.06 -1.45
C HIS A 88 12.72 -0.37 -0.07
N GLY A 89 11.63 0.24 0.40
CA GLY A 89 11.56 0.92 1.69
C GLY A 89 12.41 2.19 1.80
N ASN A 90 12.78 2.81 0.67
CA ASN A 90 13.54 4.05 0.65
C ASN A 90 12.59 5.25 0.57
N LEU A 91 12.19 5.74 1.74
CA LEU A 91 11.25 6.85 1.89
C LEU A 91 11.75 8.12 1.19
N TYR A 92 13.02 8.48 1.40
CA TYR A 92 13.58 9.71 0.85
C TYR A 92 13.50 9.74 -0.69
N ASN A 93 14.05 8.72 -1.35
CA ASN A 93 14.02 8.67 -2.82
C ASN A 93 12.60 8.50 -3.36
N GLY A 94 11.74 7.75 -2.67
CA GLY A 94 10.33 7.60 -3.02
C GLY A 94 9.60 8.93 -3.01
N VAL A 95 9.72 9.69 -1.92
CA VAL A 95 9.09 11.00 -1.78
C VAL A 95 9.66 11.99 -2.80
N GLU A 96 10.97 12.05 -3.04
CA GLU A 96 11.53 12.97 -4.05
C GLU A 96 11.02 12.68 -5.47
N CYS A 97 10.92 11.41 -5.85
CA CYS A 97 10.31 11.04 -7.13
C CYS A 97 8.83 11.42 -7.18
N LEU A 98 8.07 11.13 -6.13
CA LEU A 98 6.63 11.42 -6.12
C LEU A 98 6.31 12.91 -6.02
N ARG A 99 7.15 13.72 -5.37
CA ARG A 99 7.06 15.19 -5.41
C ARG A 99 7.12 15.70 -6.84
N ARG A 100 8.04 15.16 -7.66
CA ARG A 100 8.08 15.48 -9.10
C ARG A 100 6.86 15.00 -9.86
N ALA A 101 6.34 13.83 -9.51
CA ALA A 101 5.11 13.33 -10.10
C ALA A 101 3.93 14.29 -9.81
N VAL A 102 3.72 14.70 -8.56
CA VAL A 102 2.67 15.66 -8.19
C VAL A 102 2.86 17.00 -8.90
N ALA A 103 4.09 17.52 -8.98
CA ALA A 103 4.37 18.81 -9.61
C ALA A 103 4.14 18.83 -11.12
N THR A 104 4.12 17.67 -11.79
CA THR A 104 4.02 17.57 -13.25
C THR A 104 2.81 16.78 -13.73
N ALA A 105 2.03 16.20 -12.83
CA ALA A 105 0.80 15.50 -13.15
C ALA A 105 -0.31 16.49 -13.51
N PRO A 106 -1.17 16.18 -14.49
CA PRO A 106 -2.44 16.87 -14.67
C PRO A 106 -3.30 16.75 -13.41
N ASP A 107 -4.08 17.79 -13.10
CA ASP A 107 -4.90 17.83 -11.87
C ASP A 107 -5.87 16.65 -11.75
N GLU A 108 -6.40 16.17 -12.88
CA GLU A 108 -7.29 15.00 -12.96
C GLU A 108 -6.64 13.66 -12.56
N TRP A 109 -5.30 13.57 -12.56
CA TRP A 109 -4.54 12.36 -12.19
C TRP A 109 -3.66 12.59 -10.96
N ARG A 110 -3.91 13.68 -10.24
CA ARG A 110 -3.07 14.08 -9.09
C ARG A 110 -3.26 13.15 -7.89
N ASP A 111 -4.37 12.43 -7.81
CA ASP A 111 -4.64 11.36 -6.84
C ASP A 111 -3.56 10.26 -6.88
N VAL A 112 -3.16 9.83 -8.08
CA VAL A 112 -2.24 8.70 -8.28
C VAL A 112 -0.90 8.88 -7.53
N PRO A 113 -0.14 9.97 -7.73
CA PRO A 113 1.08 10.20 -6.96
C PRO A 113 0.81 10.54 -5.48
N LEU A 114 -0.31 11.18 -5.14
CA LEU A 114 -0.67 11.48 -3.74
C LEU A 114 -0.85 10.20 -2.92
N ILE A 115 -1.57 9.20 -3.44
CA ILE A 115 -1.75 7.89 -2.77
C ILE A 115 -0.41 7.17 -2.59
N ASN A 116 0.49 7.26 -3.56
CA ASN A 116 1.82 6.68 -3.42
C ASN A 116 2.64 7.34 -2.31
N ILE A 117 2.53 8.66 -2.11
CA ILE A 117 3.20 9.35 -1.00
C ILE A 117 2.52 8.98 0.32
N ALA A 118 1.19 8.97 0.36
CA ALA A 118 0.43 8.58 1.55
C ALA A 118 0.79 7.16 2.01
N ALA A 119 0.95 6.22 1.09
CA ALA A 119 1.37 4.87 1.40
C ALA A 119 2.80 4.81 1.99
N LEU A 120 3.75 5.60 1.46
CA LEU A 120 5.09 5.75 2.05
C LEU A 120 5.02 6.30 3.47
N LEU A 121 4.22 7.33 3.70
CA LEU A 121 4.07 7.92 5.04
C LEU A 121 3.39 6.95 6.02
N TYR A 122 2.42 6.17 5.55
CA TYR A 122 1.78 5.11 6.32
C TYR A 122 2.80 4.05 6.75
N THR A 123 3.62 3.53 5.83
CA THR A 123 4.65 2.55 6.20
C THR A 123 5.72 3.15 7.11
N ALA A 124 5.95 4.47 7.04
CA ALA A 124 6.81 5.22 7.95
C ALA A 124 6.18 5.53 9.33
N GLY A 125 4.90 5.22 9.55
CA GLY A 125 4.19 5.50 10.81
C GLY A 125 3.62 6.92 10.93
N HIS A 126 3.73 7.74 9.89
CA HIS A 126 3.14 9.08 9.83
C HIS A 126 1.66 8.99 9.43
N ILE A 127 0.84 8.40 10.30
CA ILE A 127 -0.57 8.07 10.01
C ILE A 127 -1.42 9.31 9.72
N ASP A 128 -1.26 10.40 10.47
CA ASP A 128 -2.05 11.63 10.28
C ASP A 128 -1.70 12.35 8.97
N ASP A 129 -0.42 12.38 8.61
CA ASP A 129 0.06 12.95 7.35
C ASP A 129 -0.45 12.13 6.15
N ALA A 130 -0.35 10.80 6.26
CA ALA A 130 -0.89 9.88 5.26
C ALA A 130 -2.41 10.01 5.10
N LEU A 131 -3.15 10.21 6.20
CA LEU A 131 -4.59 10.46 6.14
C LEU A 131 -4.92 11.77 5.42
N THR A 132 -4.16 12.84 5.70
CA THR A 132 -4.34 14.13 5.02
C THR A 132 -4.19 13.98 3.50
N LEU A 133 -3.13 13.33 3.05
CA LEU A 133 -2.89 13.08 1.62
C LEU A 133 -3.94 12.17 0.98
N THR A 134 -4.34 11.10 1.68
CA THR A 134 -5.35 10.18 1.16
C THR A 134 -6.71 10.87 1.01
N LEU A 135 -7.08 11.76 1.94
CA LEU A 135 -8.29 12.57 1.82
C LEU A 135 -8.20 13.60 0.69
N GLN A 136 -7.02 14.19 0.44
CA GLN A 136 -6.81 15.05 -0.74
C GLN A 136 -6.96 14.26 -2.04
N ALA A 137 -6.37 13.06 -2.14
CA ALA A 137 -6.50 12.20 -3.31
C ALA A 137 -7.97 11.80 -3.57
N MET A 138 -8.72 11.50 -2.50
CA MET A 138 -10.15 11.15 -2.60
C MET A 138 -11.02 12.31 -3.14
N GLN A 139 -10.60 13.57 -3.00
CA GLN A 139 -11.30 14.71 -3.62
C GLN A 139 -11.12 14.77 -5.13
N VAL A 140 -10.07 14.16 -5.66
CA VAL A 140 -9.79 14.06 -7.09
C VAL A 140 -10.46 12.82 -7.67
N ALA A 141 -10.27 11.66 -7.04
CA ALA A 141 -10.91 10.40 -7.43
C ALA A 141 -11.39 9.60 -6.20
N ASP A 142 -12.70 9.39 -6.09
CA ASP A 142 -13.33 8.80 -4.90
C ASP A 142 -13.66 7.30 -5.00
N HIS A 143 -13.47 6.71 -6.19
CA HIS A 143 -13.88 5.34 -6.53
C HIS A 143 -12.70 4.37 -6.70
N GLU A 144 -11.47 4.82 -6.50
CA GLU A 144 -10.29 4.00 -6.70
C GLU A 144 -10.12 3.00 -5.53
N PRO A 145 -9.96 1.69 -5.80
CA PRO A 145 -9.86 0.68 -4.74
C PRO A 145 -8.66 0.86 -3.80
N GLU A 146 -7.48 1.20 -4.29
CA GLU A 146 -6.28 1.37 -3.43
C GLU A 146 -6.41 2.55 -2.47
N THR A 147 -7.12 3.61 -2.86
CA THR A 147 -7.42 4.78 -2.06
C THR A 147 -8.32 4.40 -0.89
N ASN A 148 -9.37 3.62 -1.16
CA ASN A 148 -10.24 3.08 -0.11
C ASN A 148 -9.49 2.07 0.77
N PHE A 149 -8.63 1.25 0.20
CA PHE A 149 -7.80 0.29 0.94
C PHE A 149 -6.85 1.01 1.90
N LEU A 150 -6.18 2.07 1.44
CA LEU A 150 -5.30 2.88 2.27
C LEU A 150 -6.07 3.63 3.37
N LEU A 151 -7.24 4.21 3.06
CA LEU A 151 -8.11 4.82 4.10
C LEU A 151 -8.51 3.81 5.17
N ALA A 152 -8.87 2.59 4.76
CA ALA A 152 -9.22 1.54 5.70
C ALA A 152 -8.06 1.20 6.64
N ASN A 153 -6.85 1.02 6.09
CA ASN A 153 -5.62 0.78 6.86
C ASN A 153 -5.32 1.93 7.83
N LEU A 154 -5.48 3.18 7.38
CA LEU A 154 -5.27 4.37 8.21
C LEU A 154 -6.29 4.46 9.35
N TYR A 155 -7.57 4.16 9.08
CA TYR A 155 -8.60 4.12 10.13
C TYR A 155 -8.37 2.99 11.13
N CYS A 156 -7.90 1.81 10.68
CA CYS A 156 -7.42 0.75 11.56
C CYS A 156 -6.31 1.26 12.48
N GLY A 157 -5.29 1.93 11.92
CA GLY A 157 -4.18 2.51 12.68
C GLY A 157 -4.61 3.56 13.71
N LYS A 158 -5.73 4.26 13.47
CA LYS A 158 -6.34 5.20 14.42
C LYS A 158 -7.34 4.57 15.39
N GLY A 159 -7.57 3.26 15.31
CA GLY A 159 -8.55 2.55 16.14
C GLY A 159 -10.02 2.75 15.71
N ASN A 160 -10.29 3.41 14.59
CA ASN A 160 -11.64 3.55 14.04
C ASN A 160 -12.02 2.32 13.21
N LEU A 161 -12.34 1.21 13.90
CA LEU A 161 -12.63 -0.07 13.25
C LEU A 161 -13.90 -0.02 12.38
N THR A 162 -14.90 0.77 12.77
CA THR A 162 -16.14 0.93 11.98
C THR A 162 -15.86 1.66 10.66
N GLY A 163 -15.04 2.71 10.69
CA GLY A 163 -14.60 3.41 9.48
C GLY A 163 -13.75 2.51 8.57
N ALA A 164 -12.84 1.73 9.17
CA ALA A 164 -12.03 0.78 8.42
C ALA A 164 -12.88 -0.29 7.71
N TRP A 165 -13.85 -0.87 8.44
CA TRP A 165 -14.79 -1.84 7.89
C TRP A 165 -15.51 -1.29 6.66
N HIS A 166 -16.10 -0.09 6.78
CA HIS A 166 -16.82 0.56 5.69
C HIS A 166 -15.95 0.69 4.43
N HIS A 167 -14.71 1.15 4.58
CA HIS A 167 -13.82 1.33 3.43
C HIS A 167 -13.34 0.01 2.82
N TYR A 168 -13.03 -1.02 3.62
CA TYR A 168 -12.72 -2.34 3.05
C TYR A 168 -13.91 -2.97 2.30
N GLU A 169 -15.15 -2.77 2.78
CA GLU A 169 -16.33 -3.22 2.03
C GLU A 169 -16.42 -2.54 0.67
N ARG A 170 -16.08 -1.25 0.57
CA ARG A 170 -16.01 -0.53 -0.72
C ARG A 170 -14.93 -1.10 -1.64
N VAL A 171 -13.78 -1.50 -1.09
CA VAL A 171 -12.73 -2.17 -1.88
C VAL A 171 -13.24 -3.47 -2.48
N LEU A 172 -13.90 -4.32 -1.68
CA LEU A 172 -14.44 -5.60 -2.16
C LEU A 172 -15.63 -5.43 -3.10
N ALA A 173 -16.42 -4.36 -2.96
CA ALA A 173 -17.49 -4.05 -3.90
C ALA A 173 -16.95 -3.70 -5.30
N ALA A 174 -15.82 -2.99 -5.38
CA ALA A 174 -15.17 -2.64 -6.63
C ALA A 174 -14.26 -3.75 -7.17
N SER A 175 -13.63 -4.51 -6.28
CA SER A 175 -12.68 -5.58 -6.60
C SER A 175 -12.89 -6.78 -5.68
N PRO A 176 -13.83 -7.68 -6.03
CA PRO A 176 -14.17 -8.85 -5.19
C PRO A 176 -12.99 -9.78 -4.89
N ASN A 177 -11.97 -9.79 -5.76
CA ASN A 177 -10.78 -10.62 -5.64
C ASN A 177 -9.61 -9.92 -4.91
N HIS A 178 -9.85 -8.80 -4.23
CA HIS A 178 -8.81 -8.06 -3.53
C HIS A 178 -8.40 -8.78 -2.23
N SER A 179 -7.44 -9.69 -2.34
CA SER A 179 -7.01 -10.60 -1.27
C SER A 179 -6.67 -9.91 0.05
N SER A 180 -5.93 -8.79 0.01
CA SER A 180 -5.56 -8.07 1.22
C SER A 180 -6.77 -7.48 1.96
N ALA A 181 -7.72 -6.85 1.25
CA ALA A 181 -8.93 -6.29 1.86
C ALA A 181 -9.81 -7.37 2.51
N LEU A 182 -9.93 -8.53 1.85
CA LEU A 182 -10.63 -9.68 2.42
C LEU A 182 -9.95 -10.15 3.72
N GLN A 183 -8.62 -10.28 3.72
CA GLN A 183 -7.86 -10.68 4.90
C GLN A 183 -8.07 -9.71 6.07
N TYR A 184 -8.00 -8.40 5.83
CA TYR A 184 -8.22 -7.39 6.87
C TYR A 184 -9.66 -7.39 7.41
N LEU A 185 -10.67 -7.56 6.56
CA LEU A 185 -12.07 -7.67 7.02
C LEU A 185 -12.30 -8.92 7.87
N THR A 186 -11.75 -10.05 7.47
CA THR A 186 -11.82 -11.29 8.27
C THR A 186 -11.16 -11.09 9.63
N ALA A 187 -10.00 -10.44 9.68
CA ALA A 187 -9.33 -10.11 10.94
C ALA A 187 -10.17 -9.17 11.82
N LEU A 188 -10.76 -8.10 11.25
CA LEU A 188 -11.66 -7.18 11.95
C LEU A 188 -12.90 -7.90 12.49
N ALA A 189 -13.50 -8.79 11.71
CA ALA A 189 -14.66 -9.56 12.13
C ALA A 189 -14.36 -10.46 13.33
N CYS A 190 -13.18 -11.10 13.31
CA CYS A 190 -12.71 -11.92 14.42
C CYS A 190 -12.44 -11.09 15.68
N HIS A 191 -11.94 -9.86 15.54
CA HIS A 191 -11.67 -8.96 16.67
C HIS A 191 -12.94 -8.29 17.26
N THR A 192 -13.97 -8.07 16.45
CA THR A 192 -15.17 -7.29 16.83
C THR A 192 -16.36 -8.12 17.30
N ARG A 193 -16.21 -9.45 17.42
CA ARG A 193 -17.31 -10.40 17.68
C ARG A 193 -18.14 -10.05 18.94
N PRO A 194 -19.45 -9.71 18.83
CA PRO A 194 -20.43 -10.03 19.86
C PRO A 194 -20.88 -11.49 19.67
N PRO A 195 -21.32 -12.20 20.73
CA PRO A 195 -21.68 -13.63 20.66
C PRO A 195 -22.88 -13.97 19.74
N HIS A 196 -23.56 -12.98 19.16
CA HIS A 196 -24.70 -13.19 18.25
C HIS A 196 -24.71 -12.10 17.16
N SER A 197 -24.26 -12.40 15.95
CA SER A 197 -24.49 -11.56 14.77
C SER A 197 -24.86 -12.45 13.57
N ILE A 198 -25.94 -12.07 12.90
CA ILE A 198 -26.77 -12.89 11.99
C ILE A 198 -26.28 -12.83 10.53
N ARG A 199 -25.19 -12.10 10.24
CA ARG A 199 -24.59 -12.12 8.90
C ARG A 199 -23.59 -13.27 8.81
N PRO A 200 -23.76 -14.26 7.91
CA PRO A 200 -22.74 -15.26 7.69
C PRO A 200 -21.47 -14.56 7.20
N LEU A 201 -20.40 -14.71 7.96
CA LEU A 201 -19.07 -14.31 7.55
C LEU A 201 -18.71 -15.07 6.26
N PRO A 202 -17.91 -14.49 5.35
CA PRO A 202 -17.27 -15.29 4.32
C PRO A 202 -16.46 -16.37 5.04
N THR A 203 -16.83 -17.63 4.82
CA THR A 203 -16.18 -18.77 5.43
C THR A 203 -14.69 -18.75 5.08
N CYS A 204 -13.82 -18.91 6.07
CA CYS A 204 -12.41 -19.17 5.84
C CYS A 204 -12.31 -20.48 5.05
N GLN A 205 -12.28 -20.41 3.73
CA GLN A 205 -12.00 -21.57 2.89
C GLN A 205 -10.51 -21.87 2.99
N ASN A 206 -10.15 -22.75 3.93
CA ASN A 206 -8.96 -23.56 3.76
C ASN A 206 -9.22 -24.53 2.59
N GLN A 207 -8.23 -24.67 1.69
CA GLN A 207 -8.20 -25.77 0.73
C GLN A 207 -8.00 -27.09 1.50
N GLY A 208 -9.09 -27.63 2.02
CA GLY A 208 -9.08 -28.80 2.90
C GLY A 208 -10.21 -28.65 3.90
N GLY A 209 -11.38 -29.23 3.58
CA GLY A 209 -12.62 -29.01 4.32
C GLY A 209 -12.51 -29.38 5.80
N VAL A 210 -12.68 -28.38 6.65
CA VAL A 210 -13.13 -28.51 8.04
C VAL A 210 -13.97 -27.26 8.34
N GLU A 211 -15.21 -27.47 8.81
CA GLU A 211 -16.11 -26.42 9.28
C GLU A 211 -15.70 -26.01 10.70
N ASP A 212 -15.66 -24.70 10.94
CA ASP A 212 -15.49 -24.01 12.24
C ASP A 212 -14.09 -24.00 12.88
N GLY A 213 -13.28 -22.98 12.53
CA GLY A 213 -12.03 -22.62 13.22
C GLY A 213 -12.07 -21.25 13.92
N VAL A 214 -11.30 -21.09 15.00
CA VAL A 214 -11.13 -19.82 15.75
C VAL A 214 -9.93 -19.06 15.18
N CYS A 215 -10.09 -17.75 14.97
CA CYS A 215 -9.01 -16.85 14.56
C CYS A 215 -7.97 -16.67 15.67
N THR A 216 -6.69 -16.86 15.35
CA THR A 216 -5.55 -16.54 16.21
C THR A 216 -5.10 -15.09 16.04
N THR A 217 -4.32 -14.58 17.00
CA THR A 217 -3.78 -13.20 17.01
C THR A 217 -2.87 -12.87 15.83
N ASP A 218 -2.40 -13.88 15.11
CA ASP A 218 -1.52 -13.75 13.95
C ASP A 218 -2.30 -13.87 12.62
N GLY A 219 -3.64 -13.90 12.68
CA GLY A 219 -4.50 -14.01 11.50
C GLY A 219 -4.61 -15.42 10.93
N GLY A 220 -4.22 -16.46 11.67
CA GLY A 220 -4.43 -17.87 11.30
C GLY A 220 -5.74 -18.44 11.84
N CYS A 221 -6.27 -19.51 11.24
CA CYS A 221 -7.38 -20.29 11.80
C CYS A 221 -6.82 -21.53 12.54
N GLN A 222 -7.26 -21.75 13.78
CA GLN A 222 -7.03 -22.99 14.53
C GLN A 222 -8.35 -23.75 14.74
N ASP A 223 -8.33 -25.07 14.56
CA ASP A 223 -9.49 -25.95 14.74
C ASP A 223 -10.01 -25.93 16.18
N SER A 224 -11.33 -25.91 16.35
CA SER A 224 -11.98 -25.83 17.67
C SER A 224 -11.99 -27.14 18.48
N THR A 225 -11.29 -28.19 18.05
CA THR A 225 -11.18 -29.43 18.84
C THR A 225 -10.06 -29.31 19.87
N GLY A 226 -10.34 -28.58 20.95
CA GLY A 226 -9.55 -28.63 22.17
C GLY A 226 -9.66 -30.00 22.85
N THR A 227 -8.78 -30.93 22.49
CA THR A 227 -8.41 -32.06 23.34
C THR A 227 -6.93 -31.92 23.68
N ALA A 228 -6.65 -31.61 24.95
CA ALA A 228 -5.30 -31.65 25.50
C ALA A 228 -4.69 -33.05 25.28
N PRO A 229 -3.39 -33.17 24.96
CA PRO A 229 -2.73 -34.45 25.08
C PRO A 229 -2.64 -34.78 26.57
N SER A 230 -3.37 -35.82 26.99
CA SER A 230 -3.12 -36.49 28.26
C SER A 230 -1.70 -37.07 28.21
N GLU A 231 -0.84 -36.60 29.10
CA GLU A 231 0.36 -37.32 29.50
C GLU A 231 -0.08 -38.68 30.08
N GLU A 232 0.16 -39.76 29.34
CA GLU A 232 0.22 -41.11 29.91
C GLU A 232 1.68 -41.57 29.95
N LYS A 233 1.98 -42.20 31.09
CA LYS A 233 3.27 -42.68 31.61
C LYS A 233 4.07 -43.57 30.67
#